data_AF-F2JHU3-F1
#
_entry.id   AF-F2JHU3-F1
#
_cell.length_a   1.000
_cell.length_b   1.000
_cell.length_c   1.000
_cell.angle_alpha   90.00
_cell.angle_beta   90.00
_cell.angle_gamma   90.00
#
_symmetry.space_group_name_H-M   'P 1'
#
loop_
_entity.id
_entity.type
_entity.pdbx_description
1 polymer ?
#
loop_
_entity_poly.entity_id
_entity_poly.type
_entity_poly.pdbx_seq_one_letter_code
_entity_poly.pdbx_strand_id
1 'polypeptide(L)'
;MAELDSTVSRISRRLDTLFNDDKCLNQSVQKGGLYWKGISFEAFKDSYAEYTQQSGKGQNQLKQIKSQLYSLQQAIQRAEEEKRRQEALRRQQRK
;
A
#
# COMPACT_ATOMS: atom_id res chain seq x y z
N MET A 1 7.25 6.35 -16.58
CA MET A 1 6.80 4.97 -16.28
C MET A 1 7.71 4.27 -15.27
N ALA A 2 9.03 4.18 -15.49
CA ALA A 2 9.95 3.52 -14.56
C ALA A 2 9.90 4.01 -13.10
N GLU A 3 9.72 5.33 -12.87
CA GLU A 3 9.57 5.88 -11.51
C GLU A 3 8.27 5.44 -10.82
N LEU A 4 7.19 5.27 -11.58
CA LEU A 4 5.90 4.83 -11.08
C LEU A 4 5.95 3.35 -10.69
N ASP A 5 6.56 2.51 -11.53
CA ASP A 5 6.80 1.10 -11.26
C ASP A 5 7.69 0.89 -10.02
N SER A 6 8.74 1.72 -9.89
CA SER A 6 9.60 1.75 -8.71
C SER A 6 8.83 2.10 -7.44
N THR A 7 7.96 3.12 -7.51
CA THR A 7 7.13 3.57 -6.38
C THR A 7 6.15 2.48 -5.94
N VAL A 8 5.45 1.85 -6.89
CA VAL A 8 4.53 0.73 -6.63
C VAL A 8 5.25 -0.47 -6.00
N SER A 9 6.46 -0.77 -6.48
CA SER A 9 7.30 -1.83 -5.92
C SER A 9 7.72 -1.52 -4.48
N ARG A 10 8.12 -0.28 -4.19
CA ARG A 10 8.47 0.16 -2.83
C ARG A 10 7.29 0.09 -1.87
N ILE A 11 6.10 0.52 -2.31
CA ILE A 11 4.87 0.41 -1.50
C ILE A 11 4.56 -1.06 -1.20
N SER A 12 4.70 -1.94 -2.19
CA SER A 12 4.45 -3.38 -2.01
C SER A 12 5.36 -3.99 -0.95
N ARG A 13 6.68 -3.75 -1.07
CA ARG A 13 7.65 -4.25 -0.07
C ARG A 13 7.35 -3.72 1.34
N ARG A 14 6.98 -2.43 1.46
CA ARG A 14 6.62 -1.84 2.75
C ARG A 14 5.36 -2.47 3.35
N LEU A 15 4.35 -2.76 2.53
CA LEU A 15 3.15 -3.48 2.99
C LEU A 15 3.49 -4.87 3.50
N ASP A 16 4.37 -5.61 2.81
CA ASP A 16 4.80 -6.94 3.24
C ASP A 16 5.58 -6.88 4.57
N THR A 17 6.49 -5.89 4.71
CA THR A 17 7.20 -5.65 5.98
C THR A 17 6.24 -5.34 7.11
N LEU A 18 5.32 -4.38 6.91
CA LEU A 18 4.32 -4.01 7.93
C LEU A 18 3.46 -5.20 8.35
N PHE A 19 3.04 -6.03 7.40
CA PHE A 19 2.26 -7.23 7.69
C PHE A 19 3.03 -8.24 8.56
N ASN A 20 4.32 -8.44 8.26
CA ASN A 20 5.18 -9.33 9.04
C ASN A 20 5.45 -8.75 10.44
N ASP A 21 5.70 -7.46 10.55
CA ASP A 21 5.95 -6.78 11.82
C ASP A 21 4.72 -6.84 12.73
N ASP A 22 3.52 -6.57 12.20
CA ASP A 22 2.25 -6.70 12.93
C ASP A 22 2.03 -8.13 13.43
N LYS A 23 2.36 -9.13 12.60
CA LYS A 23 2.27 -10.54 12.99
C LYS A 23 3.23 -10.88 14.12
N CYS A 24 4.49 -10.46 14.04
CA CYS A 24 5.50 -10.65 15.08
C CYS A 24 5.11 -9.96 16.39
N LEU A 25 4.57 -8.73 16.29
CA LEU A 25 4.11 -7.98 17.44
C LEU A 25 2.93 -8.69 18.12
N ASN A 26 1.93 -9.16 17.34
CA ASN A 26 0.80 -9.91 17.88
C ASN A 26 1.24 -11.17 18.64
N GLN A 27 2.16 -11.93 18.07
CA GLN A 27 2.74 -13.10 18.75
C GLN A 27 3.45 -12.72 20.05
N SER A 28 4.16 -11.59 20.06
CA SER A 28 4.88 -11.10 21.26
C SER A 28 3.91 -10.66 22.35
N VAL A 29 2.81 -9.97 21.98
CA VAL A 29 1.74 -9.58 22.91
C VAL A 29 1.05 -10.80 23.50
N GLN A 30 0.73 -11.81 22.68
CA GLN A 30 0.14 -13.06 23.17
C GLN A 30 1.06 -13.80 24.14
N LYS A 31 2.35 -13.90 23.84
CA LYS A 31 3.34 -14.48 24.76
C LYS A 31 3.46 -13.66 26.05
N GLY A 32 3.46 -12.34 25.94
CA GLY A 32 3.51 -11.43 27.08
C GLY A 32 2.34 -11.67 28.05
N GLY A 33 1.12 -11.87 27.53
CA GLY A 33 -0.06 -12.13 28.34
C GLY A 33 -0.05 -13.46 29.12
N LEU A 34 0.86 -14.37 28.82
CA LEU A 34 1.05 -15.58 29.62
C LEU A 34 1.72 -15.27 30.96
N TYR A 35 2.60 -14.27 31.00
CA TYR A 35 3.48 -13.96 32.13
C TYR A 35 3.16 -12.63 32.81
N TRP A 36 2.64 -11.66 32.05
CA TRP A 36 2.26 -10.34 32.55
C TRP A 36 0.75 -10.25 32.67
N LYS A 37 0.26 -10.05 33.90
CA LYS A 37 -1.17 -10.00 34.24
C LYS A 37 -1.48 -8.79 35.11
N GLY A 38 -2.77 -8.46 35.20
CA GLY A 38 -3.28 -7.36 36.03
C GLY A 38 -3.56 -6.10 35.23
N ILE A 39 -3.90 -5.02 35.95
CA ILE A 39 -4.44 -3.78 35.38
C ILE A 39 -3.48 -3.16 34.35
N SER A 40 -2.17 -3.20 34.59
CA SER A 40 -1.18 -2.65 33.66
C SER A 40 -1.12 -3.41 32.34
N PHE A 41 -1.33 -4.73 32.36
CA PHE A 41 -1.36 -5.52 31.13
C PHE A 41 -2.66 -5.27 30.34
N GLU A 42 -3.80 -5.08 31.02
CA GLU A 42 -5.05 -4.71 30.35
C GLU A 42 -4.95 -3.33 29.70
N ALA A 43 -4.38 -2.33 30.38
CA ALA A 43 -4.13 -1.01 29.78
C ALA A 43 -3.20 -1.10 28.55
N PHE A 44 -2.18 -1.96 28.61
CA PHE A 44 -1.32 -2.23 27.46
C PHE A 44 -2.10 -2.89 26.30
N LYS A 45 -2.97 -3.86 26.59
CA LYS A 45 -3.82 -4.49 25.57
C LYS A 45 -4.74 -3.48 24.88
N ASP A 46 -5.29 -2.52 25.62
CA ASP A 46 -6.13 -1.47 25.03
C ASP A 46 -5.33 -0.58 24.08
N SER A 47 -4.13 -0.16 24.50
CA SER A 47 -3.21 0.61 23.64
C SER A 47 -2.77 -0.21 22.41
N TYR A 48 -2.55 -1.52 22.57
CA TYR A 48 -2.24 -2.42 21.47
C TYR A 48 -3.42 -2.56 20.50
N ALA A 49 -4.65 -2.66 21.00
CA ALA A 49 -5.85 -2.70 20.17
C ALA A 49 -5.98 -1.41 19.34
N GLU A 50 -5.76 -0.24 19.95
CA GLU A 50 -5.74 1.03 19.23
C GLU A 50 -4.64 1.06 18.15
N TYR A 51 -3.42 0.63 18.48
CA TYR A 51 -2.34 0.50 17.52
C TYR A 51 -2.73 -0.38 16.32
N THR A 52 -3.28 -1.57 16.56
CA THR A 52 -3.68 -2.49 15.47
C THR A 52 -4.75 -1.89 14.57
N GLN A 53 -5.69 -1.13 15.13
CA GLN A 53 -6.70 -0.42 14.36
C GLN A 53 -6.07 0.66 13.47
N GLN A 54 -5.14 1.45 14.01
CA GLN A 54 -4.46 2.51 13.25
C GLN A 54 -3.52 1.93 12.17
N SER A 55 -2.78 0.87 12.50
CA SER A 55 -1.94 0.14 11.53
C SER A 55 -2.80 -0.39 10.37
N GLY A 56 -3.94 -1.02 10.66
CA GLY A 56 -4.88 -1.50 9.65
C GLY A 56 -5.42 -0.38 8.74
N LYS A 57 -5.74 0.80 9.29
CA LYS A 57 -6.14 1.97 8.51
C LYS A 57 -5.02 2.42 7.56
N GLY A 58 -3.79 2.55 8.07
CA GLY A 58 -2.63 2.93 7.27
C GLY A 58 -2.32 1.95 6.13
N GLN A 59 -2.40 0.64 6.41
CA GLN A 59 -2.23 -0.39 5.38
C GLN A 59 -3.31 -0.31 4.29
N ASN A 60 -4.56 -0.05 4.67
CA ASN A 60 -5.65 0.11 3.71
C ASN A 60 -5.44 1.36 2.82
N GLN A 61 -5.01 2.47 3.39
CA GLN A 61 -4.65 3.67 2.62
C GLN A 61 -3.51 3.39 1.63
N LEU A 62 -2.46 2.68 2.06
CA LEU A 62 -1.36 2.28 1.18
C LEU A 62 -1.82 1.36 0.04
N LYS A 63 -2.73 0.42 0.30
CA LYS A 63 -3.34 -0.44 -0.73
C LYS A 63 -4.15 0.39 -1.74
N GLN A 64 -4.92 1.38 -1.26
CA GLN A 64 -5.68 2.29 -2.11
C GLN A 64 -4.76 3.13 -3.01
N ILE A 65 -3.71 3.73 -2.44
CA ILE A 65 -2.71 4.50 -3.20
C ILE A 65 -2.07 3.61 -4.27
N LYS A 66 -1.67 2.38 -3.93
CA LYS A 66 -1.10 1.42 -4.89
C LYS A 66 -2.08 1.16 -6.07
N SER A 67 -3.36 0.94 -5.78
CA SER A 67 -4.40 0.74 -6.80
C SER A 67 -4.60 1.97 -7.70
N GLN A 68 -4.61 3.16 -7.10
CA GLN A 68 -4.71 4.42 -7.83
C GLN A 68 -3.50 4.64 -8.75
N LEU A 69 -2.28 4.34 -8.29
CA LEU A 69 -1.07 4.43 -9.10
C LEU A 69 -1.14 3.49 -10.32
N TYR A 70 -1.59 2.25 -10.15
CA TYR A 70 -1.82 1.34 -11.30
C TYR A 70 -2.86 1.89 -12.28
N SER A 71 -3.96 2.45 -11.76
CA SER A 71 -5.02 3.01 -12.60
C SER A 71 -4.52 4.22 -13.41
N LEU A 72 -3.73 5.08 -12.78
CA LEU A 72 -3.05 6.21 -13.45
C LEU A 72 -2.05 5.72 -14.51
N GLN A 73 -1.29 4.67 -14.22
CA GLN A 73 -0.37 4.06 -15.17
C GLN A 73 -1.08 3.63 -16.46
N GLN A 74 -2.20 2.92 -16.33
CA GLN A 74 -3.00 2.48 -17.47
C GLN A 74 -3.65 3.65 -18.21
N ALA A 75 -4.08 4.69 -17.51
CA ALA A 75 -4.63 5.90 -18.14
C ALA A 75 -3.57 6.62 -18.98
N ILE A 76 -2.34 6.74 -18.48
CA ILE A 76 -1.21 7.35 -19.21
C ILE A 76 -0.90 6.55 -20.48
N GLN A 77 -0.80 5.21 -20.38
CA GLN A 77 -0.53 4.36 -21.55
C GLN A 77 -1.58 4.55 -22.65
N ARG A 78 -2.86 4.54 -22.28
CA ARG A 78 -3.97 4.75 -23.22
C ARG A 78 -3.90 6.14 -23.88
N ALA A 79 -3.59 7.18 -23.12
CA ALA A 79 -3.46 8.54 -23.64
C ALA A 79 -2.27 8.66 -24.61
N GLU A 80 -1.13 8.04 -24.31
CA GLU A 80 0.05 8.02 -25.16
C GLU A 80 -0.18 7.25 -26.48
N GLU A 81 -0.92 6.15 -26.43
CA GLU A 81 -1.32 5.41 -27.63
C GLU A 81 -2.27 6.22 -28.52
N GLU A 82 -3.28 6.86 -27.92
CA GLU A 82 -4.24 7.66 -28.66
C GLU A 82 -3.56 8.88 -29.32
N LYS A 83 -2.65 9.54 -28.61
CA LYS A 83 -1.84 10.62 -29.19
C LYS A 83 -1.03 10.14 -30.40
N ARG A 84 -0.39 8.97 -30.30
CA ARG A 84 0.37 8.37 -31.43
C ARG A 84 -0.53 8.06 -32.63
N ARG A 85 -1.75 7.56 -32.41
CA ARG A 85 -2.73 7.30 -33.49
C ARG A 85 -3.15 8.59 -34.19
N GLN A 86 -3.46 9.63 -33.43
CA GLN A 86 -3.85 10.93 -33.99
C GLN A 86 -2.72 11.59 -34.79
N GLU A 87 -1.48 11.51 -34.30
CA GLU A 87 -0.31 12.02 -35.02
C GLU A 87 -0.09 11.27 -36.34
N ALA A 88 -0.27 9.94 -36.37
CA ALA A 88 -0.17 9.14 -37.58
C ALA A 88 -1.25 9.53 -38.63
N LEU A 89 -2.50 9.70 -38.20
CA LEU A 89 -3.60 10.14 -39.06
C LEU A 89 -3.34 11.53 -39.65
N ARG A 90 -2.89 12.49 -38.83
CA ARG A 90 -2.53 13.84 -39.30
C ARG A 90 -1.38 13.84 -40.31
N ARG A 91 -0.41 12.94 -40.16
CA ARG A 91 0.70 12.77 -41.13
C ARG A 91 0.22 12.19 -42.45
N GLN A 92 -0.77 11.30 -42.45
CA GLN A 92 -1.36 10.74 -43.66
C GLN A 92 -2.21 11.76 -44.41
N GLN A 93 -2.96 12.63 -43.73
CA GLN A 93 -3.78 13.68 -44.34
C GLN A 93 -2.97 14.85 -44.94
N ARG A 94 -1.68 14.95 -44.60
CA ARG A 94 -0.76 16.00 -45.11
C ARG A 94 0.07 15.53 -46.30
N LYS A 95 -0.08 14.28 -46.74
CA LYS A 95 0.50 13.73 -47.97
C LYS A 95 -0.59 13.63 -49.04
#